data_AF-A0A7Y2F3G1-F1
#
_entry.id   AF-A0A7Y2F3G1-F1
#
_cell.length_a   1.000
_cell.length_b   1.000
_cell.length_c   1.000
_cell.angle_alpha   90.00
_cell.angle_beta   90.00
_cell.angle_gamma   90.00
#
_symmetry.space_group_name_H-M   'P 1'
#
loop_
_entity.id
_entity.type
_entity.pdbx_description
1 polymer ?
#
loop_
_entity_poly.entity_id
_entity_poly.type
_entity_poly.pdbx_seq_one_letter_code
_entity_poly.pdbx_strand_id
1 'polypeptide(L)'
;MAESISGTNVEILNPVVTGQEGAYGLFNAEVDNFQLDEGIILTTGRIINALGPNDTESKSTAYVGTNGDPKLDIISGYTTRDACKLEFDIIPAGDSLTFDFSFASEEYSEYVCTNFNDVFGFFISGPGIVGDPGLS
;
A
#
# COMPACT_ATOMS: atom_id res chain seq x y z
N MET A 1 13.92 -1.51 4.29
CA MET A 1 12.65 -1.70 3.56
C MET A 1 12.38 -0.52 2.64
N ALA A 2 12.16 0.70 3.14
CA ALA A 2 11.98 1.86 2.26
C ALA A 2 13.20 2.16 1.37
N GLU A 3 14.43 1.99 1.86
CA GLU A 3 15.66 2.13 1.03
C GLU A 3 15.75 1.11 -0.13
N SER A 4 14.97 0.02 -0.11
CA SER A 4 14.99 -0.95 -1.22
C SER A 4 14.24 -0.46 -2.47
N ILE A 5 13.49 0.64 -2.35
CA ILE A 5 12.72 1.23 -3.46
C ILE A 5 13.27 2.60 -3.88
N SER A 6 14.43 3.04 -3.36
CA SER A 6 15.00 4.33 -3.76
C SER A 6 15.72 4.22 -5.11
N GLY A 7 15.34 5.08 -6.05
CA GLY A 7 16.10 5.33 -7.27
C GLY A 7 17.46 5.98 -6.95
N THR A 8 18.37 5.99 -7.94
CA THR A 8 19.69 6.62 -7.78
C THR A 8 19.55 8.08 -7.31
N ASN A 9 20.28 8.44 -6.25
CA ASN A 9 20.28 9.77 -5.62
C ASN A 9 18.98 10.19 -4.91
N VAL A 10 18.05 9.28 -4.60
CA VAL A 10 16.93 9.60 -3.70
C VAL A 10 17.32 9.23 -2.27
N GLU A 11 17.26 10.20 -1.36
CA GLU A 11 17.43 9.95 0.07
C GLU A 11 16.05 9.76 0.72
N ILE A 12 15.87 8.61 1.36
CA ILE A 12 14.68 8.28 2.14
C ILE A 12 15.03 8.42 3.62
N LEU A 13 14.18 9.14 4.35
CA LEU A 13 14.36 9.43 5.78
C LEU A 13 13.14 8.95 6.56
N ASN A 14 13.37 8.62 7.83
CA ASN A 14 12.33 8.29 8.82
C ASN A 14 11.26 7.29 8.35
N PRO A 15 11.63 6.14 7.71
CA PRO A 15 10.62 5.20 7.25
C PRO A 15 9.90 4.55 8.44
N VAL A 16 8.58 4.67 8.45
CA VAL A 16 7.68 4.06 9.44
C VAL A 16 6.67 3.20 8.71
N VAL A 17 6.48 1.97 9.20
CA VAL A 17 5.43 1.09 8.74
C VAL A 17 4.42 0.92 9.86
N THR A 18 3.14 1.13 9.55
CA THR A 18 2.04 0.84 10.46
C THR A 18 1.16 -0.21 9.81
N GLY A 19 0.95 -1.33 10.50
CA GLY A 19 0.13 -2.44 10.03
C GLY A 19 0.30 -3.65 10.93
N GLN A 20 -0.49 -4.68 10.67
CA GLN A 20 -0.39 -5.93 11.41
C GLN A 20 0.88 -6.70 11.09
N GLU A 21 1.30 -7.57 12.01
CA GLU A 21 2.46 -8.41 11.79
C GLU A 21 2.22 -9.34 10.57
N GLY A 22 3.20 -9.34 9.65
CA GLY A 22 3.12 -10.11 8.42
C GLY A 22 2.22 -9.49 7.34
N ALA A 23 1.70 -8.27 7.52
CA ALA A 23 0.92 -7.55 6.51
C ALA A 23 1.78 -6.75 5.52
N TYR A 24 3.09 -6.71 5.74
CA TYR A 24 4.03 -6.00 4.88
C TYR A 24 5.35 -6.75 4.79
N GLY A 25 6.07 -6.52 3.70
CA GLY A 25 7.39 -7.09 3.49
C GLY A 25 8.02 -6.66 2.18
N LEU A 26 9.06 -7.36 1.80
CA LEU A 26 9.66 -7.27 0.47
C LEU A 26 9.14 -8.44 -0.36
N PHE A 27 8.93 -8.19 -1.65
CA PHE A 27 8.67 -9.24 -2.62
C PHE A 27 9.75 -9.22 -3.71
N ASN A 28 10.00 -10.39 -4.25
CA ASN A 28 10.68 -10.59 -5.52
C ASN A 28 9.86 -11.65 -6.23
N ALA A 29 9.25 -11.27 -7.34
CA ALA A 29 8.23 -12.02 -8.03
C ALA A 29 8.58 -12.06 -9.52
N GLU A 30 9.17 -13.17 -9.97
CA GLU A 30 9.28 -13.49 -11.40
C GLU A 30 7.92 -14.01 -11.92
N VAL A 31 6.89 -13.16 -11.86
CA VAL A 31 5.54 -13.51 -12.31
C VAL A 31 5.33 -12.98 -13.72
N ASP A 32 5.12 -13.89 -14.67
CA ASP A 32 4.77 -13.54 -16.05
C ASP A 32 3.54 -12.61 -16.08
N ASN A 33 3.69 -11.44 -16.72
CA ASN A 33 2.69 -10.36 -16.81
C ASN A 33 2.44 -9.53 -15.55
N PHE A 34 3.29 -9.62 -14.52
CA PHE A 34 3.31 -8.65 -13.43
C PHE A 34 4.28 -7.51 -13.77
N GLN A 35 3.90 -6.26 -13.49
CA GLN A 35 4.65 -5.07 -13.94
C GLN A 35 5.86 -4.73 -13.05
N LEU A 36 6.01 -5.42 -11.90
CA LEU A 36 7.05 -5.15 -10.92
C LEU A 36 7.76 -6.46 -10.58
N ASP A 37 9.06 -6.57 -10.83
CA ASP A 37 9.82 -7.79 -10.53
C ASP A 37 10.17 -7.88 -9.03
N GLU A 38 10.31 -6.74 -8.35
CA GLU A 38 10.60 -6.67 -6.92
C GLU A 38 10.11 -5.36 -6.31
N GLY A 39 9.99 -5.34 -4.99
CA GLY A 39 9.62 -4.12 -4.27
C GLY A 39 9.06 -4.39 -2.87
N ILE A 40 8.27 -3.42 -2.39
CA ILE A 40 7.55 -3.52 -1.12
C ILE A 40 6.13 -4.01 -1.40
N ILE A 41 5.67 -4.98 -0.61
CA ILE A 41 4.28 -5.44 -0.60
C ILE A 41 3.61 -4.99 0.69
N LEU A 42 2.40 -4.45 0.57
CA LEU A 42 1.50 -4.08 1.65
C LEU A 42 0.15 -4.76 1.42
N THR A 43 -0.42 -5.39 2.44
CA THR A 43 -1.69 -6.14 2.34
C THR A 43 -2.60 -5.85 3.52
N THR A 44 -3.92 -6.00 3.34
CA THR A 44 -4.92 -6.00 4.43
C THR A 44 -4.96 -7.35 5.16
N GLY A 45 -4.39 -8.41 4.58
CA GLY A 45 -4.15 -9.72 5.20
C GLY A 45 -2.65 -10.00 5.43
N ARG A 46 -2.26 -11.28 5.44
CA ARG A 46 -0.83 -11.67 5.50
C ARG A 46 -0.22 -11.79 4.11
N ILE A 47 1.01 -11.29 3.94
CA ILE A 47 1.76 -11.37 2.66
C ILE A 47 1.97 -12.81 2.17
N ILE A 48 1.98 -13.81 3.06
CA ILE A 48 2.11 -15.22 2.69
C ILE A 48 0.94 -15.72 1.83
N ASN A 49 -0.20 -15.02 1.86
CA ASN A 49 -1.36 -15.37 1.06
C ASN A 49 -1.24 -14.87 -0.38
N ALA A 50 -0.43 -13.84 -0.62
CA ALA A 50 -0.13 -13.33 -1.95
C ALA A 50 0.87 -14.22 -2.74
N LEU A 51 1.45 -15.24 -2.09
CA LEU A 51 2.29 -16.22 -2.77
C LEU A 51 1.45 -17.08 -3.72
N GLY A 52 1.82 -17.05 -4.99
CA GLY A 52 1.15 -17.82 -6.03
C GLY A 52 1.47 -19.33 -6.01
N PRO A 53 0.75 -20.11 -6.83
CA PRO A 53 -0.44 -19.69 -7.58
C PRO A 53 -1.61 -19.41 -6.62
N ASN A 54 -2.46 -18.44 -6.96
CA ASN A 54 -3.73 -18.26 -6.24
C ASN A 54 -4.69 -19.37 -6.65
N ASP A 55 -4.72 -20.45 -5.88
CA ASP A 55 -5.52 -21.66 -6.14
C ASP A 55 -6.81 -21.71 -5.32
N THR A 56 -7.06 -20.68 -4.51
CA THR A 56 -8.15 -20.61 -3.54
C THR A 56 -8.80 -19.23 -3.58
N GLU A 57 -10.09 -19.15 -3.89
CA GLU A 57 -10.86 -17.91 -3.86
C GLU A 57 -10.84 -17.28 -2.44
N SER A 58 -10.84 -15.95 -2.35
CA SER A 58 -10.94 -15.20 -1.09
C SER A 58 -9.86 -15.53 -0.04
N LYS A 59 -8.63 -15.84 -0.48
CA LYS A 59 -7.52 -16.20 0.42
C LYS A 59 -7.00 -14.98 1.20
N SER A 60 -7.63 -14.70 2.34
CA SER A 60 -7.23 -13.62 3.25
C SER A 60 -6.99 -14.12 4.67
N THR A 61 -6.36 -13.27 5.49
CA THR A 61 -6.27 -13.47 6.93
C THR A 61 -6.95 -12.30 7.60
N ALA A 62 -8.09 -12.55 8.23
CA ALA A 62 -8.75 -11.55 9.05
C ALA A 62 -7.92 -11.32 10.32
N TYR A 63 -7.54 -10.07 10.56
CA TYR A 63 -6.95 -9.68 11.82
C TYR A 63 -8.03 -9.20 12.78
N VAL A 64 -7.87 -9.47 14.07
CA VAL A 64 -8.84 -9.06 15.11
C VAL A 64 -8.42 -7.72 15.68
N GLY A 65 -9.35 -6.75 15.73
CA GLY A 65 -9.14 -5.48 16.42
C GLY A 65 -8.20 -4.51 15.71
N THR A 66 -8.14 -4.58 14.38
CA THR A 66 -7.29 -3.69 13.58
C THR A 66 -7.93 -2.34 13.34
N ASN A 67 -7.07 -1.33 13.34
CA ASN A 67 -7.45 0.02 13.00
C ASN A 67 -7.42 0.19 11.48
N GLY A 68 -8.39 0.95 10.97
CA GLY A 68 -8.32 1.54 9.65
C GLY A 68 -7.40 2.76 9.62
N ASP A 69 -7.46 3.53 8.54
CA ASP A 69 -6.80 4.81 8.40
C ASP A 69 -7.85 5.94 8.32
N PRO A 70 -7.84 6.93 9.25
CA PRO A 70 -8.81 8.01 9.25
C PRO A 70 -8.86 8.84 7.96
N LYS A 71 -7.75 8.98 7.21
CA LYS A 71 -7.75 9.68 5.93
C LYS A 71 -8.48 8.86 4.88
N LEU A 72 -8.29 7.55 4.86
CA LEU A 72 -9.04 6.65 3.98
C LEU A 72 -10.51 6.58 4.38
N ASP A 73 -10.85 6.72 5.67
CA ASP A 73 -12.25 6.81 6.13
C ASP A 73 -12.96 8.02 5.53
N ILE A 74 -12.29 9.18 5.53
CA ILE A 74 -12.82 10.42 4.96
C ILE A 74 -13.00 10.29 3.44
N ILE A 75 -12.00 9.72 2.74
CA ILE A 75 -12.01 9.61 1.27
C ILE A 75 -13.05 8.60 0.79
N SER A 76 -13.12 7.45 1.46
CA SER A 76 -14.04 6.38 1.08
C SER A 76 -15.47 6.63 1.54
N GLY A 77 -15.65 7.41 2.62
CA GLY A 77 -16.94 7.58 3.28
C GLY A 77 -17.36 6.40 4.16
N TYR A 78 -16.46 5.43 4.36
CA TYR A 78 -16.69 4.21 5.15
C TYR A 78 -15.59 4.04 6.20
N THR A 79 -15.88 3.36 7.30
CA THR A 79 -14.83 2.98 8.26
C THR A 79 -13.97 1.87 7.67
N THR A 80 -12.69 2.15 7.47
CA THR A 80 -11.69 1.20 7.00
C THR A 80 -11.20 0.28 8.13
N ARG A 81 -10.62 -0.85 7.76
CA ARG A 81 -10.07 -1.88 8.65
C ARG A 81 -8.73 -2.36 8.09
N ASP A 82 -7.92 -2.99 8.93
CA ASP A 82 -6.69 -3.68 8.50
C ASP A 82 -5.73 -2.78 7.70
N ALA A 83 -5.66 -1.49 8.03
CA ALA A 83 -4.82 -0.56 7.29
C ALA A 83 -3.34 -0.93 7.42
N CYS A 84 -2.66 -1.07 6.28
CA CYS A 84 -1.22 -1.22 6.20
C CYS A 84 -0.64 -0.04 5.39
N LYS A 85 0.22 0.76 6.01
CA LYS A 85 0.80 1.97 5.42
C LYS A 85 2.30 2.05 5.66
N LEU A 86 2.99 2.60 4.66
CA LEU A 86 4.39 2.97 4.70
C LEU A 86 4.48 4.49 4.56
N GLU A 87 5.08 5.14 5.55
CA GLU A 87 5.29 6.59 5.60
C GLU A 87 6.79 6.86 5.66
N PHE A 88 7.26 7.84 4.89
CA PHE A 88 8.66 8.24 4.88
C PHE A 88 8.82 9.66 4.32
N ASP A 89 9.91 10.30 4.72
CA ASP A 89 10.34 11.59 4.19
C ASP A 89 11.30 11.36 3.01
N ILE A 90 11.28 12.28 2.03
CA ILE A 90 12.13 12.18 0.84
C ILE A 90 12.86 13.51 0.64
N ILE A 91 14.16 13.44 0.39
CA ILE A 91 14.92 14.57 -0.18
C ILE A 91 15.12 14.27 -1.67
N PRO A 92 14.41 14.97 -2.58
CA PRO A 92 14.53 14.71 -4.00
C PRO A 92 15.86 15.28 -4.53
N ALA A 93 16.55 14.52 -5.39
CA ALA A 93 17.75 15.00 -6.09
C ALA A 93 17.46 15.86 -7.33
N GLY A 94 16.20 16.01 -7.72
CA GLY A 94 15.79 16.80 -8.87
C GLY A 94 14.31 17.18 -8.82
N ASP A 95 13.81 17.68 -9.94
CA ASP A 95 12.51 18.36 -10.00
C ASP A 95 11.35 17.37 -10.22
N SER A 96 11.62 16.06 -10.18
CA SER A 96 10.65 15.01 -10.47
C SER A 96 10.90 13.78 -9.62
N LEU A 97 9.81 13.14 -9.21
CA LEU A 97 9.80 11.90 -8.45
C LEU A 97 8.80 10.95 -9.12
N THR A 98 9.19 9.68 -9.24
CA THR A 98 8.38 8.64 -9.90
C THR A 98 8.21 7.48 -8.95
N PHE A 99 6.99 6.95 -8.90
CA PHE A 99 6.64 5.79 -8.09
C PHE A 99 5.91 4.80 -9.00
N ASP A 100 6.49 3.61 -9.12
CA ASP A 100 5.80 2.50 -9.75
C ASP A 100 5.03 1.74 -8.66
N PHE A 101 3.73 1.55 -8.87
CA PHE A 101 2.88 0.81 -7.96
C PHE A 101 1.94 -0.10 -8.74
N SER A 102 1.63 -1.25 -8.14
CA SER A 102 0.58 -2.15 -8.61
C SER A 102 -0.40 -2.36 -7.47
N PHE A 103 -1.68 -2.08 -7.72
CA PHE A 103 -2.74 -2.35 -6.77
C PHE A 103 -3.49 -3.59 -7.21
N ALA A 104 -3.52 -4.60 -6.33
CA ALA A 104 -4.24 -5.85 -6.52
C ALA A 104 -5.18 -6.07 -5.35
N SER A 105 -6.42 -6.46 -5.64
CA SER A 105 -7.43 -6.80 -4.65
C SER A 105 -8.11 -8.10 -5.08
N GLU A 106 -8.24 -9.04 -4.15
CA GLU A 106 -9.00 -10.28 -4.36
C GLU A 106 -10.48 -9.96 -4.65
N GLU A 107 -10.98 -8.79 -4.24
CA GLU A 107 -12.37 -8.37 -4.43
C GLU A 107 -12.69 -7.88 -5.85
N TYR A 108 -11.65 -7.64 -6.67
CA TYR A 108 -11.79 -7.04 -8.00
C TYR A 108 -12.59 -7.90 -8.98
N SER A 109 -12.56 -9.24 -8.85
CA SER A 109 -13.32 -10.14 -9.76
C SER A 109 -14.69 -10.56 -9.21
N GLU A 110 -14.90 -10.55 -7.89
CA GLU A 110 -16.06 -11.19 -7.24
C GLU A 110 -17.02 -10.20 -6.56
N TYR A 111 -16.57 -8.98 -6.23
CA TYR A 111 -17.28 -8.09 -5.32
C TYR A 111 -17.44 -6.65 -5.83
N VAL A 112 -17.30 -6.44 -7.15
CA VAL A 112 -17.63 -5.16 -7.78
C VAL A 112 -19.06 -4.78 -7.39
N CYS A 113 -19.21 -3.66 -6.66
CA CYS A 113 -20.46 -3.16 -6.07
C CYS A 113 -20.99 -3.81 -4.78
N THR A 114 -20.14 -4.43 -3.94
CA THR A 114 -20.53 -4.82 -2.56
C THR A 114 -19.90 -3.91 -1.49
N ASN A 115 -20.20 -4.17 -0.20
CA ASN A 115 -19.79 -3.33 0.94
C ASN A 115 -18.33 -3.52 1.37
N PHE A 116 -17.59 -4.44 0.74
CA PHE A 116 -16.19 -4.68 1.00
C PHE A 116 -15.44 -4.26 -0.27
N ASN A 117 -14.66 -3.20 -0.14
CA ASN A 117 -13.87 -2.66 -1.24
C ASN A 117 -12.57 -2.14 -0.64
N ASP A 118 -11.44 -2.65 -1.13
CA ASP A 118 -10.14 -2.16 -0.73
C ASP A 118 -9.95 -0.71 -1.21
N VAL A 119 -9.52 0.16 -0.31
CA VAL A 119 -9.24 1.57 -0.61
C VAL A 119 -7.74 1.80 -0.54
N PHE A 120 -7.18 2.37 -1.62
CA PHE A 120 -5.78 2.76 -1.70
C PHE A 120 -5.65 4.28 -1.77
N GLY A 121 -4.65 4.83 -1.08
CA GLY A 121 -4.33 6.25 -1.11
C GLY A 121 -2.83 6.49 -1.15
N PHE A 122 -2.41 7.40 -2.02
CA PHE A 122 -1.05 7.91 -2.08
C PHE A 122 -1.06 9.38 -1.69
N PHE A 123 -0.39 9.73 -0.58
CA PHE A 123 -0.42 11.07 -0.02
C PHE A 123 0.97 11.70 -0.09
N ILE A 124 1.03 12.92 -0.64
CA ILE A 124 2.26 13.71 -0.72
C ILE A 124 2.00 15.06 -0.05
N SER A 125 2.91 15.48 0.83
CA SER A 125 2.88 16.79 1.47
C SER A 125 4.28 17.36 1.56
N GLY A 126 4.40 18.69 1.52
CA GLY A 126 5.69 19.36 1.63
C GLY A 126 5.65 20.82 1.16
N PRO A 127 6.78 21.53 1.20
CA PRO A 127 6.87 22.90 0.73
C PRO A 127 6.35 23.05 -0.70
N GLY A 128 5.42 23.97 -0.92
CA GLY A 128 4.84 24.22 -2.25
C GLY A 128 3.79 23.22 -2.70
N ILE A 129 3.53 22.15 -1.93
CA ILE A 129 2.43 21.21 -2.18
C ILE A 129 1.26 21.61 -1.30
N VAL A 130 0.22 22.17 -1.91
CA VAL A 130 -1.05 22.43 -1.23
C VAL A 130 -1.84 21.12 -1.25
N GLY A 131 -1.85 20.41 -0.13
CA GLY A 131 -2.67 19.21 0.05
C GLY A 131 -4.16 19.53 0.07
N ASP A 132 -5.01 18.50 -0.01
CA ASP A 132 -6.45 18.66 0.19
C ASP A 132 -6.73 19.12 1.64
N PRO A 133 -7.39 20.26 1.86
CA PRO A 133 -7.70 20.77 3.21
C PRO A 133 -8.59 19.83 4.04
N GLY A 134 -9.31 18.91 3.39
CA GLY A 134 -10.11 17.89 4.06
C GLY A 134 -9.32 16.66 4.53
N LEU A 135 -8.04 16.55 4.15
CA LEU A 135 -7.18 15.38 4.39
C LEU A 135 -5.84 15.75 5.08
N SER A 136 -5.70 17.01 5.51
CA SER A 136 -4.52 17.55 6.20
C SER A 136 -4.43 17.10 7.64
#